data_AF-A0AAD4Q472-F1
#
_entry.id   AF-A0AAD4Q472-F1
#
_cell.length_a   1.000
_cell.length_b   1.000
_cell.length_c   1.000
_cell.angle_alpha   90.00
_cell.angle_beta   90.00
_cell.angle_gamma   90.00
#
_symmetry.space_group_name_H-M   'P 1'
#
loop_
_entity.id
_entity.type
_entity.pdbx_description
1 polymer ?
#
loop_
_entity_poly.entity_id
_entity_poly.type
_entity_poly.pdbx_seq_one_letter_code
_entity_poly.pdbx_strand_id
1 'polypeptide(L)'
;MDIDITHLKHSLIWQPVSMSIGSLGLSNLICHVLYGVLDWRAVALTTSFHFISIALDHYKDHLQSYKIAKQSRNQDALNIFQFTHWMIFLSALIAVTALTQCPLSTTVKTACFVAPALLWDFHIFEFTYKGRKEYVSVKRIPGIKPFLVGFIRGCGTYLVVESIMTPTYTYQPVYPWNPFQLIVWVMMDRSCYSFLLDIRDYDEDKRGSVRTLVVLLGSIPLSKLFLVVAHFITICIFHENLYIIGAALYAAALGLYLDHKSHGVWFDLSCHSLTFAVAGYFIVQLT
;
A
#
# COMPACT_ATOMS: atom_id res chain seq x y z
N MET A 1 -7.93 9.58 28.73
CA MET A 1 -8.27 9.11 27.37
C MET A 1 -7.65 7.74 27.27
N ASP A 2 -8.47 6.70 27.26
CA ASP A 2 -7.98 5.32 27.28
C ASP A 2 -7.45 4.95 25.90
N ILE A 3 -6.30 4.29 25.88
CA ILE A 3 -5.66 3.82 24.65
C ILE A 3 -6.31 2.49 24.29
N ASP A 4 -7.01 2.44 23.15
CA ASP A 4 -7.51 1.19 22.61
C ASP A 4 -6.34 0.34 22.10
N ILE A 5 -5.98 -0.68 22.87
CA ILE A 5 -4.89 -1.61 22.58
C ILE A 5 -5.17 -2.43 21.31
N THR A 6 -6.43 -2.79 21.06
CA THR A 6 -6.80 -3.60 19.89
C THR A 6 -6.61 -2.79 18.61
N HIS A 7 -7.11 -1.55 18.61
CA HIS A 7 -6.90 -0.62 17.50
C HIS A 7 -5.41 -0.32 17.28
N LEU A 8 -4.66 -0.10 18.36
CA LEU A 8 -3.22 0.19 18.29
C LEU A 8 -2.44 -0.98 17.69
N LYS A 9 -2.71 -2.21 18.13
CA LYS A 9 -2.08 -3.42 17.60
C LYS A 9 -2.42 -3.63 16.13
N HIS A 10 -3.68 -3.40 15.76
CA HIS A 10 -4.12 -3.51 14.37
C HIS A 10 -3.39 -2.51 13.47
N SER A 11 -3.39 -1.24 13.83
CA SER A 11 -2.79 -0.15 13.04
C SER A 11 -1.26 -0.25 12.93
N LEU A 12 -0.55 -0.58 14.02
CA LEU A 12 0.92 -0.56 14.04
C LEU A 12 1.57 -1.86 13.59
N ILE A 13 0.86 -3.00 13.67
CA ILE A 13 1.43 -4.32 13.39
C ILE A 13 0.69 -4.99 12.25
N TRP A 14 -0.62 -5.25 12.42
CA TRP A 14 -1.33 -6.10 11.47
C TRP A 14 -1.50 -5.47 10.11
N GLN A 15 -1.86 -4.19 10.05
CA GLN A 15 -2.05 -3.50 8.78
C GLN A 15 -0.74 -3.41 7.97
N PRO A 16 0.42 -3.01 8.54
CA PRO A 16 1.71 -3.08 7.84
C PRO A 16 2.09 -4.49 7.36
N VAL A 17 1.87 -5.52 8.18
CA VAL A 17 2.15 -6.93 7.80
C VAL A 17 1.27 -7.37 6.63
N SER A 18 -0.06 -7.21 6.77
CA SER A 18 -1.05 -7.62 5.76
C SER A 18 -0.76 -6.97 4.41
N MET A 19 -0.47 -5.66 4.40
CA MET A 19 -0.15 -4.93 3.18
C MET A 19 1.15 -5.40 2.52
N SER A 20 2.14 -5.79 3.32
CA SER A 20 3.44 -6.30 2.84
C SER A 20 3.32 -7.68 2.19
N ILE A 21 2.36 -8.52 2.60
CA ILE A 21 2.04 -9.79 1.93
C ILE A 21 1.64 -9.55 0.47
N GLY A 22 0.90 -8.46 0.19
CA GLY A 22 0.57 -8.08 -1.18
C GLY A 22 1.81 -7.75 -2.01
N SER A 23 2.81 -7.08 -1.44
CA SER A 23 4.09 -6.85 -2.12
C SER A 23 4.88 -8.12 -2.34
N LEU A 24 4.87 -9.05 -1.37
CA LEU A 24 5.51 -10.35 -1.49
C LEU A 24 4.94 -11.12 -2.69
N GLY A 25 3.60 -11.20 -2.77
CA GLY A 25 2.93 -11.87 -3.88
C GLY A 25 3.26 -11.20 -5.21
N LEU A 26 3.16 -9.87 -5.28
CA LEU A 26 3.41 -9.12 -6.50
C LEU A 26 4.85 -9.26 -7.00
N SER A 27 5.85 -9.09 -6.13
CA SER A 27 7.25 -9.20 -6.55
C SER A 27 7.57 -10.61 -7.06
N ASN A 28 7.05 -11.65 -6.41
CA ASN A 28 7.20 -13.03 -6.87
C ASN A 28 6.53 -13.23 -8.23
N LEU A 29 5.32 -12.71 -8.41
CA LEU A 29 4.62 -12.79 -9.70
C LEU A 29 5.45 -12.12 -10.79
N ILE A 30 5.91 -10.88 -10.61
CA ILE A 30 6.68 -10.13 -11.61
C ILE A 30 7.97 -10.88 -11.96
N CYS A 31 8.73 -11.34 -10.95
CA CYS A 31 9.94 -12.13 -11.18
C CYS A 31 9.63 -13.38 -12.02
N HIS A 32 8.60 -14.13 -11.65
CA HIS A 32 8.28 -15.39 -12.29
C HIS A 32 7.71 -15.21 -13.71
N VAL A 33 6.71 -14.35 -13.90
CA VAL A 33 6.00 -14.23 -15.18
C VAL A 33 6.78 -13.45 -16.24
N LEU A 34 7.78 -12.65 -15.85
CA LEU A 34 8.62 -11.89 -16.79
C LEU A 34 10.03 -12.47 -16.97
N TYR A 35 10.54 -13.25 -16.02
CA TYR A 35 11.91 -13.75 -16.05
C TYR A 35 12.02 -15.26 -15.76
N GLY A 36 10.91 -15.95 -15.51
CA GLY A 36 10.88 -17.40 -15.27
C GLY A 36 11.50 -17.86 -13.94
N VAL A 37 11.91 -16.94 -13.06
CA VAL A 37 12.63 -17.26 -11.82
C VAL A 37 12.10 -16.44 -10.66
N LEU A 38 12.39 -16.87 -9.43
CA LEU A 38 12.14 -16.09 -8.22
C LEU A 38 13.47 -15.49 -7.72
N ASP A 39 13.46 -14.22 -7.34
CA ASP A 39 14.62 -13.54 -6.77
C ASP A 39 14.28 -12.96 -5.40
N TRP A 40 14.98 -13.46 -4.37
CA TRP A 40 14.72 -13.06 -2.99
C TRP A 40 15.05 -11.58 -2.73
N ARG A 41 15.98 -10.97 -3.49
CA ARG A 41 16.37 -9.56 -3.32
C ARG A 41 15.20 -8.65 -3.68
N ALA A 42 14.53 -8.97 -4.79
CA ALA A 42 13.35 -8.24 -5.24
C ALA A 42 12.21 -8.33 -4.21
N VAL A 43 11.96 -9.54 -3.68
CA VAL A 43 10.98 -9.75 -2.61
C VAL A 43 11.37 -9.00 -1.34
N ALA A 44 12.61 -9.14 -0.88
CA ALA A 44 13.10 -8.53 0.35
C ALA A 44 13.01 -7.00 0.31
N LEU A 45 13.41 -6.37 -0.81
CA LEU A 45 13.34 -4.91 -0.96
C LEU A 45 11.91 -4.40 -0.98
N THR A 46 11.07 -4.96 -1.86
CA THR A 46 9.71 -4.47 -2.05
C THR A 46 8.84 -4.68 -0.79
N THR A 47 8.97 -5.82 -0.11
CA THR A 47 8.26 -6.10 1.15
C THR A 47 8.76 -5.24 2.29
N SER A 48 10.09 -5.12 2.48
CA SER A 48 10.66 -4.36 3.60
C SER A 48 10.35 -2.87 3.47
N PHE A 49 10.50 -2.28 2.29
CA PHE A 49 10.20 -0.86 2.11
C PHE A 49 8.70 -0.56 2.21
N HIS A 50 7.83 -1.46 1.75
CA HIS A 50 6.39 -1.31 1.94
C HIS A 50 6.03 -1.37 3.43
N PHE A 51 6.58 -2.33 4.16
CA PHE A 51 6.41 -2.46 5.61
C PHE A 51 6.86 -1.18 6.33
N ILE A 52 8.10 -0.75 6.09
CA ILE A 52 8.69 0.45 6.72
C ILE A 52 7.84 1.69 6.44
N SER A 53 7.41 1.88 5.18
CA SER A 53 6.65 3.07 4.80
C SER A 53 5.30 3.15 5.53
N ILE A 54 4.56 2.04 5.62
CA ILE A 54 3.28 2.00 6.34
C ILE A 54 3.52 2.09 7.84
N ALA A 55 4.41 1.27 8.39
CA ALA A 55 4.66 1.22 9.83
C ALA A 55 5.11 2.58 10.36
N LEU A 56 5.97 3.32 9.63
CA LEU A 56 6.39 4.66 10.04
C LEU A 56 5.29 5.71 9.93
N ASP A 57 4.43 5.67 8.89
CA ASP A 57 3.27 6.58 8.77
C ASP A 57 2.32 6.38 9.96
N HIS A 58 1.91 5.13 10.23
CA HIS A 58 1.03 4.82 11.35
C HIS A 58 1.69 5.07 12.71
N TYR A 59 3.00 4.82 12.86
CA TYR A 59 3.73 5.15 14.09
C TYR A 59 3.72 6.66 14.36
N LYS A 60 3.92 7.49 13.34
CA LYS A 60 3.86 8.95 13.44
C LYS A 60 2.46 9.42 13.84
N ASP A 61 1.42 8.87 13.20
CA ASP A 61 0.02 9.18 13.51
C ASP A 61 -0.33 8.86 14.99
N HIS A 62 0.33 7.87 15.59
CA HIS A 62 0.10 7.42 16.98
C HIS A 62 1.12 7.95 18.01
N LEU A 63 1.97 8.92 17.67
CA LEU A 63 2.97 9.48 18.60
C LEU A 63 2.35 10.08 19.86
N GLN A 64 1.15 10.65 19.76
CA GLN A 64 0.45 11.19 20.93
C GLN A 64 0.01 10.06 21.88
N SER A 65 -0.48 8.95 21.34
CA SER A 65 -0.82 7.74 22.11
C SER A 65 0.41 7.17 22.81
N TYR A 66 1.59 7.20 22.17
CA TYR A 66 2.85 6.81 22.81
C TYR A 66 3.20 7.70 24.02
N LYS A 67 3.07 9.03 23.87
CA LYS A 67 3.32 9.97 24.97
C LYS A 67 2.38 9.72 26.15
N ILE A 68 1.09 9.51 25.88
CA ILE A 68 0.08 9.19 26.89
C ILE A 68 0.43 7.85 27.58
N ALA A 69 0.75 6.81 26.81
CA ALA A 69 1.12 5.49 27.35
C ALA A 69 2.33 5.59 28.29
N LYS A 70 3.32 6.41 27.94
CA LYS A 70 4.50 6.65 28.78
C LYS A 70 4.14 7.37 30.09
N GLN A 71 3.27 8.38 30.02
CA GLN A 71 2.81 9.11 31.20
C GLN A 71 1.95 8.24 32.12
N SER A 72 1.07 7.43 31.55
CA SER A 72 0.17 6.54 32.30
C SER A 72 0.81 5.19 32.66
N ARG A 73 2.08 4.96 32.30
CA ARG A 73 2.80 3.67 32.46
C ARG A 73 2.01 2.46 31.95
N ASN A 74 1.30 2.62 30.83
CA ASN A 74 0.57 1.52 30.20
C ASN A 74 1.57 0.61 29.46
N GLN A 75 1.94 -0.51 30.09
CA GLN A 75 2.97 -1.40 29.57
C GLN A 75 2.56 -2.10 28.27
N ASP A 76 1.28 -2.42 28.10
CA ASP A 76 0.79 -3.11 26.89
C ASP A 76 0.95 -2.23 25.65
N ALA A 77 0.56 -0.96 25.76
CA ALA A 77 0.76 0.00 24.69
C ALA A 77 2.26 0.20 24.37
N LEU A 78 3.10 0.34 25.41
CA LEU A 78 4.56 0.50 25.23
C LEU A 78 5.21 -0.71 24.56
N ASN A 79 4.79 -1.92 24.91
CA ASN A 79 5.28 -3.16 24.29
C ASN A 79 4.94 -3.21 22.80
N ILE A 80 3.75 -2.76 22.39
CA ILE A 80 3.35 -2.68 20.97
C ILE A 80 4.25 -1.70 20.21
N PHE A 81 4.49 -0.50 20.75
CA PHE A 81 5.39 0.47 20.13
C PHE A 81 6.83 -0.07 20.03
N GLN A 82 7.33 -0.72 21.08
CA GLN A 82 8.67 -1.32 21.08
C GLN A 82 8.78 -2.44 20.04
N PHE A 83 7.78 -3.32 19.96
CA PHE A 83 7.75 -4.38 18.96
C PHE A 83 7.72 -3.80 17.53
N THR A 84 6.89 -2.79 17.28
CA THR A 84 6.82 -2.10 16.00
C THR A 84 8.18 -1.49 15.62
N HIS A 85 8.89 -0.89 16.58
CA HIS A 85 10.23 -0.35 16.37
C HIS A 85 11.23 -1.44 15.94
N TRP A 86 11.21 -2.59 16.62
CA TRP A 86 12.07 -3.73 16.27
C TRP A 86 11.76 -4.28 14.88
N MET A 87 10.48 -4.36 14.49
CA MET A 87 10.10 -4.78 13.14
C MET A 87 10.62 -3.82 12.08
N ILE A 88 10.47 -2.51 12.29
CA ILE A 88 11.00 -1.49 11.37
C ILE A 88 12.52 -1.63 11.24
N PHE A 89 13.23 -1.79 12.36
CA PHE A 89 14.68 -1.99 12.35
C PHE A 89 15.09 -3.24 11.59
N LEU A 90 14.42 -4.37 11.82
CA LEU A 90 14.72 -5.62 11.14
C LEU A 90 14.43 -5.54 9.63
N SER A 91 13.31 -4.93 9.24
CA SER A 91 13.00 -4.67 7.83
C SER A 91 14.04 -3.76 7.18
N ALA A 92 14.53 -2.74 7.89
CA ALA A 92 15.58 -1.87 7.38
C ALA A 92 16.90 -2.64 7.17
N LEU A 93 17.26 -3.52 8.11
CA LEU A 93 18.45 -4.37 7.99
C LEU A 93 18.35 -5.33 6.78
N ILE A 94 17.19 -5.95 6.58
CA ILE A 94 16.91 -6.81 5.42
C ILE A 94 17.02 -6.00 4.12
N ALA A 95 16.41 -4.81 4.06
CA ALA A 95 16.45 -3.95 2.88
C ALA A 95 17.89 -3.51 2.54
N VAL A 96 18.68 -3.08 3.54
CA VAL A 96 20.08 -2.71 3.34
C VAL A 96 20.90 -3.91 2.86
N THR A 97 20.70 -5.08 3.45
CA THR A 97 21.40 -6.32 3.03
C THR A 97 21.04 -6.73 1.61
N ALA A 98 19.79 -6.55 1.19
CA ALA A 98 19.39 -6.81 -0.19
C ALA A 98 19.97 -5.76 -1.15
N LEU A 99 19.99 -4.47 -0.78
CA LEU A 99 20.56 -3.39 -1.60
C LEU A 99 22.05 -3.59 -1.87
N THR A 100 22.85 -4.07 -0.89
CA THR A 100 24.28 -4.32 -1.10
C THR A 100 24.56 -5.44 -2.11
N GLN A 101 23.56 -6.28 -2.40
CA GLN A 101 23.62 -7.35 -3.39
C GLN A 101 22.92 -7.01 -4.71
N CYS A 102 22.52 -5.75 -4.89
CA CYS A 102 21.84 -5.27 -6.09
C CYS A 102 22.74 -4.31 -6.88
N PRO A 103 22.46 -4.13 -8.19
CA PRO A 103 23.06 -3.05 -8.97
C PRO A 103 22.77 -1.68 -8.34
N LEU A 104 23.70 -0.72 -8.49
CA LEU A 104 23.54 0.64 -7.95
C LEU A 104 22.28 1.35 -8.49
N SER A 105 21.86 1.03 -9.72
CA SER A 105 20.62 1.54 -10.32
C SER A 105 19.38 1.17 -9.51
N THR A 106 19.38 0.01 -8.84
CA THR A 106 18.30 -0.42 -7.94
C THR A 106 18.17 0.54 -6.76
N THR A 107 19.28 0.98 -6.16
CA THR A 107 19.25 1.94 -5.06
C THR A 107 18.61 3.26 -5.48
N VAL A 108 18.98 3.78 -6.65
CA VAL A 108 18.42 5.03 -7.18
C VAL A 108 16.92 4.89 -7.44
N LYS A 109 16.51 3.85 -8.19
CA LYS A 109 15.10 3.60 -8.48
C LYS A 109 14.29 3.40 -7.19
N THR A 110 14.80 2.62 -6.26
CA THR A 110 14.18 2.41 -4.95
C THR A 110 14.01 3.73 -4.21
N ALA A 111 15.04 4.56 -4.14
CA ALA A 111 14.98 5.86 -3.47
C ALA A 111 13.91 6.77 -4.08
N CYS A 112 13.78 6.80 -5.41
CA CYS A 112 12.78 7.62 -6.11
C CYS A 112 11.33 7.28 -5.72
N PHE A 113 11.03 6.02 -5.39
CA PHE A 113 9.66 5.59 -5.03
C PHE A 113 9.44 5.44 -3.53
N VAL A 114 10.47 5.10 -2.77
CA VAL A 114 10.38 4.96 -1.31
C VAL A 114 10.45 6.32 -0.61
N ALA A 115 11.30 7.24 -1.07
CA ALA A 115 11.46 8.53 -0.41
C ALA A 115 10.15 9.33 -0.36
N PRO A 116 9.33 9.44 -1.43
CA PRO A 116 8.03 10.10 -1.34
C PRO A 116 7.08 9.46 -0.33
N ALA A 117 7.11 8.13 -0.17
CA ALA A 117 6.31 7.42 0.82
C ALA A 117 6.79 7.66 2.27
N LEU A 118 8.10 7.83 2.48
CA LEU A 118 8.65 8.20 3.79
C LEU A 118 8.43 9.67 4.13
N LEU A 119 8.40 10.51 3.10
CA LEU A 119 8.16 11.95 3.18
C LEU A 119 6.67 12.32 3.12
N TRP A 120 5.79 11.31 3.14
CA TRP A 120 4.36 11.42 2.87
C TRP A 120 3.63 12.47 3.71
N ASP A 121 3.97 12.57 5.01
CA ASP A 121 3.41 13.56 5.93
C ASP A 121 4.42 14.63 6.40
N PHE A 122 5.52 14.83 5.66
CA PHE A 122 6.40 15.96 5.95
C PHE A 122 5.72 17.28 5.59
N HIS A 123 5.88 18.29 6.45
CA HIS A 123 5.45 19.66 6.17
C HIS A 123 6.36 20.24 5.08
N ILE A 124 5.88 20.24 3.83
CA ILE A 124 6.63 20.79 2.68
C ILE A 124 6.65 22.31 2.78
N PHE A 125 5.52 22.91 3.15
CA PHE A 125 5.36 24.35 3.25
C PHE A 125 4.39 24.70 4.38
N GLU A 126 4.78 25.59 5.29
CA GLU A 126 3.91 26.13 6.33
C GLU A 126 3.50 27.56 5.94
N PHE A 127 2.22 27.89 6.08
CA PHE A 127 1.70 29.21 5.81
C PHE A 127 0.60 29.59 6.79
N THR A 128 0.41 30.89 7.00
CA THR A 128 -0.67 31.38 7.87
C THR A 128 -1.85 31.79 7.00
N TYR A 129 -2.99 31.14 7.16
CA TYR A 129 -4.24 31.49 6.49
C TYR A 129 -5.33 31.76 7.52
N LYS A 130 -5.97 32.92 7.45
CA LYS A 130 -7.00 33.37 8.41
C LYS A 130 -6.57 33.23 9.88
N GLY A 131 -5.31 33.54 10.18
CA GLY A 131 -4.75 33.49 11.53
C GLY A 131 -4.46 32.07 12.06
N ARG A 132 -4.62 31.03 11.23
CA ARG A 132 -4.25 29.64 11.56
C ARG A 132 -3.00 29.24 10.79
N LYS A 133 -2.08 28.52 11.43
CA LYS A 133 -0.97 27.84 10.75
C LYS A 133 -1.52 26.64 10.00
N GLU A 134 -1.43 26.70 8.69
CA GLU A 134 -1.74 25.62 7.76
C GLU A 134 -0.43 25.07 7.22
N TYR A 135 -0.42 23.81 6.79
CA TYR A 135 0.73 23.22 6.13
C TYR A 135 0.31 22.36 4.96
N VAL A 136 1.17 22.31 3.95
CA VAL A 136 1.04 21.42 2.80
C VAL A 136 1.88 20.18 3.07
N SER A 137 1.24 19.01 3.12
CA SER A 137 1.91 17.72 3.03
C SER A 137 1.40 16.95 1.81
N VAL A 138 2.20 16.01 1.29
CA VAL A 138 1.80 15.19 0.12
C VAL A 138 0.49 14.45 0.43
N LYS A 139 0.38 13.90 1.65
CA LYS A 139 -0.83 13.23 2.20
C LYS A 139 -2.08 14.13 2.14
N ARG A 140 -1.92 15.46 2.16
CA ARG A 140 -3.01 16.45 2.25
C ARG A 140 -3.33 17.17 0.94
N ILE A 141 -2.70 16.80 -0.18
CA ILE A 141 -3.08 17.36 -1.48
C ILE A 141 -4.49 16.85 -1.84
N PRO A 142 -5.45 17.74 -2.12
CA PRO A 142 -6.85 17.35 -2.29
C PRO A 142 -7.06 16.30 -3.39
N GLY A 143 -7.70 15.19 -3.05
CA GLY A 143 -8.13 14.15 -3.99
C GLY A 143 -7.04 13.32 -4.68
N ILE A 144 -5.75 13.64 -4.51
CA ILE A 144 -4.67 12.97 -5.26
C ILE A 144 -4.09 11.74 -4.56
N LYS A 145 -4.30 11.64 -3.24
CA LYS A 145 -3.75 10.59 -2.37
C LYS A 145 -3.88 9.18 -2.98
N PRO A 146 -5.05 8.72 -3.46
CA PRO A 146 -5.19 7.37 -4.00
C PRO A 146 -4.35 7.13 -5.26
N PHE A 147 -4.23 8.13 -6.13
CA PHE A 147 -3.44 8.04 -7.36
C PHE A 147 -1.94 7.97 -7.06
N LEU A 148 -1.46 8.76 -6.10
CA LEU A 148 -0.07 8.70 -5.67
C LEU A 148 0.27 7.36 -5.03
N VAL A 149 -0.61 6.81 -4.18
CA VAL A 149 -0.41 5.48 -3.60
C VAL A 149 -0.33 4.42 -4.69
N GLY A 150 -1.24 4.46 -5.68
CA GLY A 150 -1.22 3.54 -6.81
C GLY A 150 0.04 3.66 -7.65
N PHE A 151 0.43 4.87 -8.01
CA PHE A 151 1.64 5.13 -8.80
C PHE A 151 2.90 4.68 -8.07
N ILE A 152 3.09 5.09 -6.81
CA ILE A 152 4.28 4.75 -6.02
C ILE A 152 4.38 3.24 -5.83
N ARG A 153 3.29 2.56 -5.47
CA ARG A 153 3.31 1.13 -5.15
C ARG A 153 3.29 0.24 -6.39
N GLY A 154 2.55 0.63 -7.43
CA GLY A 154 2.47 -0.09 -8.71
C GLY A 154 3.75 0.05 -9.53
N CYS A 155 4.08 1.26 -9.97
CA CYS A 155 5.29 1.51 -10.76
C CYS A 155 6.55 1.22 -9.95
N GLY A 156 6.59 1.61 -8.67
CA GLY A 156 7.78 1.42 -7.84
C GLY A 156 8.13 -0.05 -7.64
N THR A 157 7.14 -0.91 -7.38
CA THR A 157 7.41 -2.35 -7.25
C THR A 157 7.96 -2.93 -8.55
N TYR A 158 7.34 -2.61 -9.69
CA TYR A 158 7.81 -3.08 -10.99
C TYR A 158 9.24 -2.62 -11.28
N LEU A 159 9.54 -1.33 -11.10
CA LEU A 159 10.85 -0.76 -11.43
C LEU A 159 11.98 -1.28 -10.53
N VAL A 160 11.68 -1.56 -9.25
CA VAL A 160 12.64 -2.20 -8.34
C VAL A 160 12.91 -3.64 -8.76
N VAL A 161 11.87 -4.41 -9.11
CA VAL A 161 12.05 -5.78 -9.61
C VAL A 161 12.85 -5.75 -10.91
N GLU A 162 12.42 -4.96 -11.89
CA GLU A 162 13.05 -4.85 -13.21
C GLU A 162 14.54 -4.44 -13.12
N SER A 163 14.92 -3.56 -12.20
CA SER A 163 16.31 -3.14 -12.02
C SER A 163 17.23 -4.23 -11.44
N ILE A 164 16.65 -5.18 -10.71
CA ILE A 164 17.37 -6.33 -10.16
C ILE A 164 17.44 -7.44 -11.20
N MET A 165 16.32 -7.69 -11.88
CA MET A 165 16.17 -8.84 -12.75
C MET A 165 16.87 -8.66 -14.09
N THR A 166 16.67 -7.52 -14.77
CA THR A 166 17.17 -7.28 -16.14
C THR A 166 18.68 -7.47 -16.30
N PRO A 167 19.54 -7.05 -15.35
CA PRO A 167 20.98 -7.24 -15.50
C PRO A 167 21.44 -8.70 -15.33
N THR A 168 20.64 -9.56 -14.70
CA THR A 168 21.03 -10.93 -14.33
C THR A 168 20.30 -12.01 -15.12
N TYR A 169 19.06 -11.74 -15.55
CA TYR A 169 18.16 -12.72 -16.14
C TYR A 169 17.63 -12.28 -17.49
N THR A 170 17.37 -13.26 -18.34
CA THR A 170 16.74 -13.02 -19.64
C THR A 170 15.27 -12.69 -19.47
N TYR A 171 14.84 -11.60 -20.09
CA TYR A 171 13.42 -11.23 -20.15
C TYR A 171 12.65 -12.21 -21.04
N GLN A 172 11.71 -12.94 -20.44
CA GLN A 172 10.89 -13.98 -21.06
C GLN A 172 9.44 -13.88 -20.53
N PRO A 173 8.63 -12.94 -21.04
CA PRO A 173 7.27 -12.75 -20.58
C PRO A 173 6.39 -13.95 -20.97
N VAL A 174 5.61 -14.44 -20.01
CA VAL A 174 4.66 -15.54 -20.19
C VAL A 174 3.26 -14.98 -20.42
N TYR A 175 2.63 -15.35 -21.54
CA TYR A 175 1.24 -14.96 -21.81
C TYR A 175 0.29 -15.42 -20.68
N PRO A 176 -0.69 -14.61 -20.25
CA PRO A 176 -1.07 -13.29 -20.79
C PRO A 176 -0.25 -12.10 -20.25
N TRP A 177 0.67 -12.35 -19.32
CA TRP A 177 1.36 -11.31 -18.58
C TRP A 177 2.33 -10.51 -19.44
N ASN A 178 2.29 -9.20 -19.24
CA ASN A 178 3.29 -8.27 -19.76
C ASN A 178 3.45 -7.08 -18.79
N PRO A 179 4.52 -6.28 -18.94
CA PRO A 179 4.78 -5.13 -18.08
C PRO A 179 3.61 -4.15 -17.97
N PHE A 180 2.93 -3.86 -19.09
CA PHE A 180 1.81 -2.92 -19.10
C PHE A 180 0.66 -3.43 -18.22
N GLN A 181 0.29 -4.70 -18.36
CA GLN A 181 -0.71 -5.32 -17.50
C GLN A 181 -0.33 -5.24 -16.02
N LEU A 182 0.90 -5.64 -15.67
CA LEU A 182 1.36 -5.66 -14.28
C LEU A 182 1.41 -4.26 -13.65
N ILE A 183 1.90 -3.26 -14.39
CA ILE A 183 1.99 -1.88 -13.88
C ILE A 183 0.58 -1.29 -13.70
N VAL A 184 -0.21 -1.28 -14.78
CA VAL A 184 -1.50 -0.58 -14.79
C VAL A 184 -2.52 -1.26 -13.89
N TRP A 185 -2.59 -2.60 -13.88
CA TRP A 185 -3.48 -3.32 -12.97
C TRP A 185 -3.14 -3.00 -11.51
N VAL A 186 -1.88 -3.08 -11.12
CA VAL A 186 -1.48 -2.84 -9.72
C VAL A 186 -1.69 -1.38 -9.34
N MET A 187 -1.40 -0.43 -10.25
CA MET A 187 -1.71 0.97 -10.01
C MET A 187 -3.20 1.15 -9.72
N MET A 188 -4.06 0.59 -10.56
CA MET A 188 -5.52 0.69 -10.40
C MET A 188 -5.98 0.02 -9.11
N ASP A 189 -5.52 -1.20 -8.82
CA ASP A 189 -5.87 -1.96 -7.62
C ASP A 189 -5.47 -1.21 -6.35
N ARG A 190 -4.23 -0.71 -6.27
CA ARG A 190 -3.72 0.04 -5.11
C ARG A 190 -4.37 1.41 -4.96
N SER A 191 -4.71 2.08 -6.07
CA SER A 191 -5.49 3.32 -6.03
C SER A 191 -6.91 3.08 -5.52
N CYS A 192 -7.61 2.06 -6.03
CA CYS A 192 -8.96 1.72 -5.59
C CYS A 192 -8.97 1.30 -4.11
N TYR A 193 -7.98 0.52 -3.66
CA TYR A 193 -7.81 0.18 -2.26
C TYR A 193 -7.63 1.43 -1.38
N SER A 194 -6.72 2.34 -1.76
CA SER A 194 -6.52 3.59 -1.01
C SER A 194 -7.78 4.45 -0.99
N PHE A 195 -8.55 4.47 -2.07
CA PHE A 195 -9.81 5.18 -2.16
C PHE A 195 -10.90 4.56 -1.28
N LEU A 196 -10.91 3.23 -1.15
CA LEU A 196 -11.79 2.50 -0.25
C LEU A 196 -11.47 2.77 1.22
N LEU A 197 -10.19 2.93 1.58
CA LEU A 197 -9.80 3.40 2.92
C LEU A 197 -10.33 4.81 3.21
N ASP A 198 -10.31 5.72 2.22
CA ASP A 198 -10.90 7.05 2.38
C ASP A 198 -12.45 6.98 2.55
N ILE A 199 -13.12 5.92 2.07
CA ILE A 199 -14.55 5.67 2.36
C ILE A 199 -14.74 5.24 3.81
N ARG A 200 -13.86 4.37 4.34
CA ARG A 200 -13.86 3.95 5.75
C ARG A 200 -13.74 5.16 6.67
N ASP A 201 -12.79 6.04 6.35
CA ASP A 201 -12.40 7.16 7.20
C ASP A 201 -13.24 8.44 6.95
N TYR A 202 -14.30 8.35 6.13
CA TYR A 202 -15.07 9.50 5.63
C TYR A 202 -15.53 10.47 6.73
N ASP A 203 -16.12 9.98 7.82
CA ASP A 203 -16.65 10.84 8.89
C ASP A 203 -15.51 11.52 9.67
N GLU A 204 -14.39 10.83 9.86
CA GLU A 204 -13.21 11.37 10.54
C GLU A 204 -12.52 12.42 9.68
N ASP A 205 -12.30 12.12 8.40
CA ASP A 205 -11.70 13.04 7.43
C ASP A 205 -12.54 14.30 7.26
N LYS A 206 -13.87 14.14 7.17
CA LYS A 206 -14.80 15.27 7.06
C LYS A 206 -14.75 16.17 8.30
N ARG A 207 -14.71 15.60 9.51
CA ARG A 207 -14.55 16.37 10.76
C ARG A 207 -13.16 17.01 10.86
N GLY A 208 -12.12 16.30 10.42
CA GLY A 208 -10.73 16.74 10.41
C GLY A 208 -10.38 17.73 9.29
N SER A 209 -11.36 18.09 8.43
CA SER A 209 -11.15 18.92 7.24
C SER A 209 -10.09 18.38 6.27
N VAL A 210 -9.92 17.05 6.24
CA VAL A 210 -9.04 16.36 5.30
C VAL A 210 -9.77 16.22 3.97
N ARG A 211 -9.17 16.75 2.90
CA ARG A 211 -9.80 16.83 1.57
C ARG A 211 -9.52 15.57 0.73
N THR A 212 -9.89 14.41 1.24
CA THR A 212 -9.83 13.17 0.44
C THR A 212 -10.82 13.22 -0.72
N LEU A 213 -10.60 12.39 -1.75
CA LEU A 213 -11.46 12.41 -2.94
C LEU A 213 -12.92 12.06 -2.58
N VAL A 214 -13.13 11.15 -1.62
CA VAL A 214 -14.45 10.78 -1.09
C VAL A 214 -15.13 11.97 -0.42
N VAL A 215 -14.40 12.74 0.40
CA VAL A 215 -14.92 13.97 1.03
C VAL A 215 -15.27 15.03 -0.03
N LEU A 216 -14.43 15.19 -1.05
CA LEU A 216 -14.68 16.11 -2.17
C LEU A 216 -15.92 15.73 -3.00
N LEU A 217 -16.15 14.42 -3.22
CA LEU A 217 -17.36 13.92 -3.87
C LEU A 217 -18.60 14.07 -2.98
N GLY A 218 -18.42 14.21 -1.67
CA GLY A 218 -19.50 14.47 -0.70
C GLY A 218 -20.48 13.31 -0.51
N SER A 219 -20.25 12.16 -1.14
CA SER A 219 -21.20 11.04 -1.20
C SER A 219 -20.49 9.69 -1.22
N ILE A 220 -20.78 8.85 -0.23
CA ILE A 220 -20.30 7.46 -0.15
C ILE A 220 -20.85 6.62 -1.33
N PRO A 221 -22.17 6.64 -1.66
CA PRO A 221 -22.67 5.91 -2.82
C PRO A 221 -21.99 6.29 -4.15
N LEU A 222 -21.74 7.59 -4.37
CA LEU A 222 -21.05 8.05 -5.57
C LEU A 222 -19.60 7.57 -5.61
N SER A 223 -18.94 7.56 -4.45
CA SER A 223 -17.58 7.03 -4.31
C SER A 223 -17.53 5.53 -4.62
N LYS A 224 -18.48 4.74 -4.08
CA LYS A 224 -18.58 3.31 -4.40
C LYS A 224 -18.80 3.08 -5.90
N LEU A 225 -19.67 3.87 -6.54
CA LEU A 225 -19.88 3.79 -7.98
C LEU A 225 -18.58 4.07 -8.76
N PHE A 226 -17.82 5.09 -8.37
CA PHE A 226 -16.53 5.40 -9.00
C PHE A 226 -15.55 4.22 -8.93
N LEU A 227 -15.45 3.57 -7.76
CA LEU A 227 -14.61 2.39 -7.57
C LEU A 227 -15.04 1.21 -8.45
N VAL A 228 -16.35 0.94 -8.54
CA VAL A 228 -16.88 -0.13 -9.41
C VAL A 228 -16.60 0.17 -10.88
N VAL A 229 -16.79 1.41 -11.32
CA VAL A 229 -16.48 1.83 -12.69
C VAL A 229 -14.99 1.66 -12.99
N ALA A 230 -14.10 2.03 -12.06
CA ALA A 230 -12.66 1.86 -12.22
C ALA A 230 -12.26 0.37 -12.39
N HIS A 231 -12.83 -0.53 -11.60
CA HIS A 231 -12.60 -1.97 -11.76
C HIS A 231 -13.24 -2.53 -13.04
N PHE A 232 -14.42 -2.05 -13.45
CA PHE A 232 -15.03 -2.45 -14.71
C PHE A 232 -14.17 -2.04 -15.92
N ILE A 233 -13.64 -0.81 -15.93
CA ILE A 233 -12.68 -0.37 -16.94
C ILE A 233 -11.44 -1.27 -16.95
N THR A 234 -10.92 -1.64 -15.77
CA THR A 234 -9.78 -2.56 -15.64
C THR A 234 -10.09 -3.92 -16.29
N ILE A 235 -11.28 -4.47 -16.07
CA ILE A 235 -11.75 -5.72 -16.70
C ILE A 235 -11.80 -5.58 -18.22
N CYS A 236 -12.33 -4.48 -18.76
CA CYS A 236 -12.40 -4.27 -20.21
C CYS A 236 -11.01 -4.15 -20.85
N ILE A 237 -10.09 -3.41 -20.21
CA ILE A 237 -8.72 -3.25 -20.71
C ILE A 237 -7.97 -4.58 -20.70
N PHE A 238 -8.16 -5.40 -19.66
CA PHE A 238 -7.41 -6.65 -19.44
C PHE A 238 -8.27 -7.91 -19.61
N HIS A 239 -9.22 -7.89 -20.55
CA HIS A 239 -10.22 -8.94 -20.73
C HIS A 239 -9.65 -10.33 -21.09
N GLU A 240 -8.39 -10.40 -21.54
CA GLU A 240 -7.71 -11.68 -21.81
C GLU A 240 -7.02 -12.27 -20.57
N ASN A 241 -6.88 -11.52 -19.47
CA ASN A 241 -6.19 -11.96 -18.27
C ASN A 241 -7.19 -12.28 -17.15
N LEU A 242 -7.59 -13.56 -17.07
CA LEU A 242 -8.57 -14.05 -16.09
C LEU A 242 -8.19 -13.76 -14.63
N TYR A 243 -6.88 -13.69 -14.31
CA TYR A 243 -6.42 -13.39 -12.96
C TYR A 243 -6.70 -11.92 -12.58
N ILE A 244 -6.49 -11.00 -13.53
CA ILE A 244 -6.83 -9.58 -13.34
C ILE A 244 -8.35 -9.42 -13.22
N ILE A 245 -9.11 -10.11 -14.07
CA ILE A 245 -10.59 -10.06 -14.02
C ILE A 245 -11.10 -10.56 -12.68
N GLY A 246 -10.63 -11.72 -12.22
CA GLY A 246 -11.02 -12.29 -10.92
C GLY A 246 -10.70 -11.35 -9.75
N ALA A 247 -9.49 -10.78 -9.73
CA ALA A 247 -9.11 -9.78 -8.72
C ALA A 247 -9.99 -8.53 -8.76
N ALA A 248 -10.27 -7.99 -9.96
CA ALA A 248 -11.08 -6.79 -10.13
C ALA A 248 -12.54 -7.02 -9.73
N LEU A 249 -13.12 -8.19 -10.06
CA LEU A 249 -14.47 -8.56 -9.63
C LEU A 249 -14.55 -8.71 -8.11
N TYR A 250 -13.56 -9.36 -7.49
CA TYR A 250 -13.47 -9.48 -6.04
C TYR A 250 -13.37 -8.09 -5.36
N ALA A 251 -12.49 -7.22 -5.87
CA ALA A 251 -12.31 -5.86 -5.34
C ALA A 251 -13.59 -5.01 -5.51
N ALA A 252 -14.25 -5.10 -6.66
CA ALA A 252 -15.53 -4.41 -6.90
C ALA A 252 -16.64 -4.91 -5.95
N ALA A 253 -16.76 -6.22 -5.75
CA ALA A 253 -17.71 -6.80 -4.82
C ALA A 253 -17.50 -6.31 -3.39
N LEU A 254 -16.23 -6.27 -2.93
CA LEU A 254 -15.90 -5.71 -1.62
C LEU A 254 -16.17 -4.21 -1.53
N GLY A 255 -15.85 -3.42 -2.55
CA GLY A 255 -16.14 -1.98 -2.54
C GLY A 255 -17.64 -1.66 -2.52
N LEU A 256 -18.47 -2.54 -3.08
CA LEU A 256 -19.92 -2.46 -2.93
C LEU A 256 -20.38 -2.83 -1.51
N TYR A 257 -19.83 -3.90 -0.95
CA TYR A 257 -20.20 -4.42 0.36
C TYR A 257 -19.75 -3.52 1.53
N LEU A 258 -18.49 -3.06 1.52
CA LEU A 258 -17.87 -2.34 2.63
C LEU A 258 -18.28 -0.87 2.67
N ASP A 259 -18.52 -0.34 3.86
CA ASP A 259 -18.81 1.07 4.11
C ASP A 259 -18.14 1.57 5.39
N HIS A 260 -18.24 2.87 5.68
CA HIS A 260 -17.76 3.52 6.92
C HIS A 260 -18.23 2.87 8.24
N LYS A 261 -19.24 1.99 8.24
CA LYS A 261 -19.73 1.26 9.42
C LYS A 261 -19.16 -0.16 9.53
N SER A 262 -18.47 -0.62 8.50
CA SER A 262 -17.92 -1.97 8.42
C SER A 262 -16.67 -2.10 9.31
N HIS A 263 -16.48 -3.26 9.92
CA HIS A 263 -15.35 -3.51 10.81
C HIS A 263 -14.02 -3.43 10.03
N GLY A 264 -12.99 -2.81 10.63
CA GLY A 264 -11.71 -2.50 9.97
C GLY A 264 -11.01 -3.71 9.33
N VAL A 265 -11.11 -4.89 9.94
CA VAL A 265 -10.55 -6.15 9.41
C VAL A 265 -11.08 -6.50 8.01
N TRP A 266 -12.34 -6.17 7.70
CA TRP A 266 -12.90 -6.43 6.36
C TRP A 266 -12.28 -5.53 5.29
N PHE A 267 -11.83 -4.33 5.67
CA PHE A 267 -11.09 -3.46 4.76
C PHE A 267 -9.69 -4.02 4.48
N ASP A 268 -9.05 -4.73 5.40
CA ASP A 268 -7.78 -5.40 5.10
C ASP A 268 -7.96 -6.50 4.05
N LEU A 269 -9.07 -7.23 4.06
CA LEU A 269 -9.36 -8.23 3.02
C LEU A 269 -9.48 -7.62 1.62
N SER A 270 -9.83 -6.34 1.51
CA SER A 270 -9.84 -5.63 0.23
C SER A 270 -8.45 -5.39 -0.35
N CYS A 271 -7.40 -5.41 0.49
CA CYS A 271 -6.02 -5.27 0.02
C CYS A 271 -5.46 -6.56 -0.60
N HIS A 272 -6.16 -7.68 -0.45
CA HIS A 272 -5.73 -9.02 -0.82
C HIS A 272 -6.28 -9.50 -2.17
N SER A 273 -7.03 -8.68 -2.92
CA SER A 273 -7.45 -8.96 -4.31
C SER A 273 -6.28 -9.45 -5.17
N LEU A 274 -5.16 -8.74 -5.11
CA LEU A 274 -3.92 -9.09 -5.79
C LEU A 274 -3.31 -10.38 -5.24
N THR A 275 -3.26 -10.53 -3.92
CA THR A 275 -2.70 -11.73 -3.27
C THR A 275 -3.43 -12.99 -3.71
N PHE A 276 -4.77 -12.94 -3.81
CA PHE A 276 -5.57 -14.07 -4.26
C PHE A 276 -5.37 -14.40 -5.74
N ALA A 277 -5.27 -13.39 -6.62
CA ALA A 277 -4.95 -13.63 -8.03
C ALA A 277 -3.56 -14.26 -8.20
N VAL A 278 -2.56 -13.77 -7.45
CA VAL A 278 -1.21 -14.35 -7.45
C VAL A 278 -1.23 -15.80 -6.96
N ALA A 279 -1.90 -16.07 -5.84
CA ALA A 279 -2.00 -17.42 -5.30
C ALA A 279 -2.70 -18.37 -6.28
N GLY A 280 -3.82 -17.93 -6.88
CA GLY A 280 -4.53 -18.68 -7.91
C GLY A 280 -3.65 -18.98 -9.13
N TYR A 281 -2.85 -18.02 -9.58
CA TYR A 281 -1.88 -18.23 -10.67
C TYR A 281 -0.89 -19.33 -10.34
N PHE A 282 -0.21 -19.24 -9.18
CA PHE A 282 0.80 -20.24 -8.80
C PHE A 282 0.19 -21.62 -8.54
N ILE A 283 -1.03 -21.71 -8.00
CA ILE A 283 -1.72 -23.00 -7.82
C ILE A 283 -1.94 -23.68 -9.18
N VAL A 284 -2.42 -22.94 -10.18
CA VAL A 284 -2.67 -23.49 -11.53
C VAL A 284 -1.36 -23.90 -12.21
N GLN A 285 -0.25 -23.21 -11.95
CA GLN A 285 1.06 -23.60 -12.51
C GLN A 285 1.63 -24.88 -11.87
N LEU A 286 1.17 -25.29 -10.69
CA LEU A 286 1.61 -26.51 -10.01
C LEU A 286 0.82 -27.76 -10.44
N THR A 287 -0.29 -27.60 -11.15
CA THR A 287 -1.16 -28.68 -11.65
C THR A 287 -0.89 -28.99 -13.10
#